data_AF-A0A0M1IT63-F1
#
_entry.id   AF-A0A0M1IT63-F1
#
_cell.length_a   1.000
_cell.length_b   1.000
_cell.length_c   1.000
_cell.angle_alpha   90.00
_cell.angle_beta   90.00
_cell.angle_gamma   90.00
#
_symmetry.space_group_name_H-M   'P 1'
#
loop_
_entity.id
_entity.type
_entity.pdbx_description
1 polymer ?
#
loop_
_entity_poly.entity_id
_entity_poly.type
_entity_poly.pdbx_seq_one_letter_code
_entity_poly.pdbx_strand_id
1 'polypeptide(L)' 'MWIRSKGKDVLVNRENIEVDGVSVYGGHYFLGEYATEKRALEVLDMIGDRIIKGNKFDDIYNGKRTTRDFVFQMPQE' A
#
# COMPACT_ATOMS: atom_id res chain seq x y z
N MET A 1 -3.96 -3.76 5.24
CA MET A 1 -4.04 -3.79 3.76
C MET A 1 -2.79 -4.47 3.26
N TRP A 2 -2.90 -5.38 2.28
CA TRP A 2 -1.72 -5.99 1.67
C TRP A 2 -1.06 -5.04 0.68
N ILE A 3 0.26 -4.92 0.71
CA ILE A 3 1.05 -4.10 -0.22
C ILE A 3 2.14 -4.99 -0.82
N ARG A 4 2.20 -5.03 -2.15
CA ARG A 4 3.27 -5.72 -2.90
C ARG A 4 4.32 -4.70 -3.32
N SER A 5 5.59 -4.99 -3.02
CA SER A 5 6.72 -4.12 -3.36
C SER A 5 6.80 -3.86 -4.86
N LYS A 6 7.49 -2.77 -5.20
CA LYS A 6 7.75 -2.34 -6.58
C LYS A 6 8.51 -3.42 -7.35
N GLY A 7 9.48 -4.07 -6.70
CA GLY A 7 10.22 -5.23 -7.22
C GLY A 7 9.43 -6.53 -7.31
N LYS A 8 8.20 -6.56 -6.77
CA LYS A 8 7.28 -7.71 -6.74
C LYS A 8 7.79 -8.92 -5.93
N ASP A 9 8.84 -8.72 -5.14
CA ASP A 9 9.57 -9.70 -4.33
C ASP A 9 9.14 -9.71 -2.86
N VAL A 10 8.49 -8.65 -2.39
CA VAL A 10 8.03 -8.50 -1.01
C VAL A 10 6.52 -8.28 -0.99
N LEU A 11 5.83 -8.95 -0.07
CA LEU A 11 4.41 -8.78 0.19
C LEU A 11 4.20 -8.57 1.70
N VAL A 12 3.69 -7.40 2.10
CA VAL A 12 3.51 -7.05 3.52
C VAL A 12 2.06 -6.71 3.83
N ASN A 13 1.63 -6.99 5.05
CA ASN A 13 0.41 -6.46 5.64
C ASN A 13 0.80 -5.72 6.91
N ARG A 14 0.93 -4.40 6.81
CA ARG A 14 1.38 -3.52 7.90
C ARG A 14 0.51 -2.27 7.96
N GLU A 15 0.31 -1.77 9.16
CA GLU A 15 -0.42 -0.51 9.41
C GLU A 15 0.52 0.70 9.40
N ASN A 16 1.82 0.49 9.66
CA ASN A 16 2.83 1.52 9.59
C ASN A 16 3.55 1.46 8.23
N ILE A 17 3.43 2.53 7.46
CA ILE A 17 4.11 2.78 6.19
C ILE A 17 4.80 4.13 6.31
N GLU A 18 6.08 4.20 5.96
CA GLU A 18 6.89 5.41 6.07
C GLU A 18 7.72 5.66 4.81
N VAL A 19 8.13 6.91 4.64
CA VAL A 19 9.04 7.35 3.58
C VAL A 19 10.32 7.85 4.23
N ASP A 20 11.46 7.36 3.75
CA ASP A 20 12.78 7.85 4.11
C ASP A 20 13.50 8.28 2.83
N GLY A 21 13.58 9.60 2.61
CA GLY A 21 14.03 10.20 1.36
C GLY A 21 13.23 9.70 0.16
N VAL A 22 13.88 8.91 -0.69
CA VAL A 22 13.25 8.37 -1.92
C VAL A 22 12.67 6.96 -1.76
N SER A 23 12.83 6.36 -0.59
CA SER A 23 12.46 4.98 -0.30
C SER A 23 11.16 4.89 0.50
N VAL A 24 10.35 3.88 0.20
CA VAL A 24 9.11 3.58 0.92
C VAL A 24 9.28 2.25 1.67
N TYR A 25 8.87 2.24 2.94
CA TYR A 25 9.00 1.10 3.84
C TYR A 25 7.65 0.76 4.47
N GLY A 26 7.45 -0.53 4.74
CA GLY A 26 6.36 -1.04 5.57
C GLY A 26 6.89 -1.67 6.84
N GLY A 27 7.13 -0.86 7.87
CA GLY A 27 7.98 -1.25 9.00
C GLY A 27 9.41 -1.49 8.52
N HIS A 28 10.01 -2.62 8.87
CA HIS A 28 11.38 -2.97 8.47
C HIS A 28 11.53 -3.57 7.06
N TYR A 29 10.49 -3.51 6.23
CA TYR A 29 10.51 -4.07 4.87
C TYR A 29 10.58 -2.98 3.81
N PHE A 30 11.57 -3.07 2.93
CA PHE A 30 11.68 -2.22 1.75
C PHE A 30 10.56 -2.53 0.75
N LEU A 31 9.79 -1.51 0.37
CA LEU A 31 8.69 -1.64 -0.59
C LEU A 31 9.02 -1.06 -1.96
N GLY A 32 9.99 -0.17 -2.05
CA GLY A 32 10.48 0.37 -3.31
C GLY A 32 11.07 1.77 -3.15
N GLU A 33 11.78 2.20 -4.18
CA GLU A 33 12.35 3.53 -4.30
C GLU A 33 11.81 4.26 -5.53
N TYR A 34 11.81 5.59 -5.47
CA TYR A 34 11.34 6.47 -6.52
C TYR A 34 12.39 7.51 -6.91
N ALA A 35 12.24 8.18 -8.05
CA ALA A 35 13.25 9.13 -8.53
C ALA A 35 13.41 10.37 -7.63
N THR A 36 12.36 10.73 -6.88
CA THR A 36 12.35 11.91 -6.00
C THR A 36 11.58 11.61 -4.72
N GLU A 37 11.92 12.31 -3.64
CA GLU A 37 11.19 12.24 -2.37
C GLU A 37 9.72 12.61 -2.56
N LYS A 38 9.44 13.65 -3.37
CA LYS A 38 8.08 14.04 -3.72
C LYS A 38 7.27 12.86 -4.28
N ARG A 39 7.86 12.06 -5.18
CA ARG A 39 7.18 10.89 -5.76
C ARG A 39 6.95 9.79 -4.72
N ALA A 40 7.89 9.57 -3.81
CA ALA A 40 7.72 8.62 -2.70
C ALA A 40 6.57 9.04 -1.77
N LEU A 41 6.45 10.35 -1.49
CA LEU A 41 5.34 10.92 -0.72
C LEU A 41 3.99 10.79 -1.45
N GLU A 42 3.94 11.04 -2.77
CA GLU A 42 2.72 10.81 -3.57
C GLU A 42 2.26 9.35 -3.49
N VAL A 43 3.20 8.40 -3.50
CA VAL A 43 2.88 6.97 -3.36
C VAL A 43 2.35 6.66 -1.96
N LEU A 44 2.92 7.27 -0.91
CA LEU A 44 2.38 7.18 0.44
C LEU A 44 0.94 7.70 0.53
N ASP A 45 0.66 8.84 -0.11
CA ASP A 45 -0.70 9.39 -0.19
C ASP A 45 -1.65 8.42 -0.91
N MET A 46 -1.24 7.77 -2.00
CA MET A 46 -2.04 6.76 -2.70
C MET A 46 -2.37 5.56 -1.81
N ILE A 47 -1.41 5.11 -0.99
CA ILE A 47 -1.60 4.04 0.00
C ILE A 47 -2.62 4.50 1.04
N GLY A 48 -2.47 5.70 1.60
CA GLY A 48 -3.40 6.30 2.56
C GLY A 48 -4.82 6.39 2.00
N ASP A 49 -4.96 6.90 0.77
CA ASP A 49 -6.20 6.98 0.02
C ASP A 49 -6.88 5.62 -0.12
N ARG A 50 -6.09 4.57 -0.38
CA ARG A 50 -6.61 3.21 -0.52
C ARG A 50 -7.07 2.64 0.82
N ILE A 51 -6.40 2.95 1.91
CA ILE A 51 -6.83 2.58 3.27
C ILE A 51 -8.17 3.26 3.60
N ILE A 52 -8.28 4.57 3.34
CA ILE A 52 -9.52 5.33 3.56
C ILE A 52 -10.67 4.79 2.70
N LYS A 53 -10.42 4.47 1.42
CA LYS A 53 -11.42 3.92 0.49
C LYS A 53 -11.75 2.45 0.80
N GLY A 54 -10.79 1.66 1.26
CA GLY A 54 -10.98 0.25 1.64
C GLY A 54 -12.00 0.08 2.76
N ASN A 55 -12.09 1.06 3.66
CA ASN A 55 -13.13 1.12 4.70
C ASN A 55 -14.54 1.43 4.15
N LYS A 56 -14.69 1.78 2.86
CA LYS A 56 -15.99 2.07 2.23
C LYS A 56 -16.61 0.89 1.47
N PHE A 57 -15.86 -0.19 1.24
CA PHE A 57 -16.31 -1.38 0.49
C PHE A 57 -16.59 -2.60 1.38
N ASP A 58 -17.17 -2.37 2.57
CA ASP A 58 -17.90 -3.43 3.29
C ASP A 58 -19.22 -3.71 2.55
N ASP A 59 -19.14 -4.24 1.32
CA ASP A 59 -20.32 -4.77 0.64
C ASP A 59 -20.68 -6.12 1.29
N ILE A 60 -21.83 -6.16 1.96
CA ILE A 60 -22.41 -7.38 2.51
C ILE A 60 -22.88 -8.25 1.34
N TYR A 61 -22.02 -9.16 0.89
CA TYR A 61 -22.42 -10.21 -0.06
C TYR A 61 -22.83 -11.47 0.73
N ASN A 62 -24.13 -11.77 0.71
CA ASN A 62 -24.70 -13.03 1.25
C ASN A 62 -24.39 -13.30 2.75
N GLY A 63 -24.43 -12.26 3.60
CA GLY A 63 -24.24 -12.39 5.06
C GLY A 63 -22.82 -12.78 5.50
N LYS A 64 -21.89 -12.95 4.56
CA LYS A 64 -20.46 -13.16 4.83
C LYS A 64 -19.70 -11.91 4.43
N ARG A 65 -18.92 -11.38 5.37
CA ARG A 65 -17.95 -10.31 5.11
C ARG A 65 -16.84 -10.91 4.23
N THR A 66 -16.92 -10.70 2.91
CA THR A 66 -15.82 -11.01 1.99
C THR A 66 -15.03 -9.74 1.74
N THR A 67 -14.02 -9.48 2.55
CA THR A 67 -12.97 -8.54 2.19
C THR A 67 -12.28 -9.09 0.94
N ARG A 68 -12.62 -8.56 -0.24
CA ARG A 68 -11.75 -8.71 -1.40
C ARG A 68 -10.46 -7.99 -1.04
N ASP A 69 -9.49 -8.74 -0.53
CA ASP A 69 -8.19 -8.23 -0.10
C ASP A 69 -7.48 -7.62 -1.31
N PHE A 70 -7.70 -6.33 -1.54
CA PHE A 70 -7.04 -5.58 -2.59
C PHE A 70 -5.59 -5.38 -2.17
N VAL A 71 -4.72 -6.24 -2.69
CA VAL A 71 -3.27 -6.03 -2.62
C VAL A 71 -2.94 -4.76 -3.40
N PHE A 72 -2.51 -3.71 -2.70
CA PHE A 72 -1.98 -2.51 -3.32
C PHE A 72 -0.65 -2.84 -4.02
N GLN A 73 -0.58 -2.58 -5.32
CA GLN A 73 0.63 -2.78 -6.10
C GLN A 73 1.42 -1.47 -6.13
N MET A 74 2.66 -1.48 -5.63
CA MET A 74 3.50 -0.28 -5.68
C MET A 74 3.69 0.18 -7.15
N PRO A 75 3.46 1.48 -7.44
CA PRO A 75 3.65 2.04 -8.78
C PRO A 75 5.07 1.82 -9.30
N GLN A 76 5.19 1.56 -10.61
CA GLN A 76 6.47 1.27 -11.26
C GLN A 76 7.23 2.54 -11.68
N GLU A 77 6.52 3.66 -11.92
CA GLU A 77 7.07 4.97 -12.31
C GLU A 77 7.10 5.95 -11.12
#